data_AF-A0A517MJ43-F1
#
_entry.id   AF-A0A517MJ43-F1
#
_cell.length_a   1.000
_cell.length_b   1.000
_cell.length_c   1.000
_cell.angle_alpha   90.00
_cell.angle_beta   90.00
_cell.angle_gamma   90.00
#
_symmetry.space_group_name_H-M   'P 1'
#
loop_
_entity.id
_entity.type
_entity.pdbx_description
1 polymer ?
#
loop_
_entity_poly.entity_id
_entity_poly.type
_entity_poly.pdbx_seq_one_letter_code
_entity_poly.pdbx_strand_id
1 'polypeptide(L)'
;MADISPPDENDSRSTMRRRFVWLLYGVTALWGIGQVVVPNSGSLYWIVSVLLGVAATCWVVEDMRIRGQRFYPVVPLIFFLVWPLASLGYLIWTRRFRGLGLWLLHLVGLIATVVIVFYPTVLLLYWLGVIDVTPDGTIQHLD
;
A
#
# COMPACT_ATOMS: atom_id res chain seq x y z
N MET A 1 8.44 34.09 -21.14
CA MET A 1 9.09 34.00 -19.83
C MET A 1 9.24 32.51 -19.55
N ALA A 2 10.43 31.94 -19.81
CA ALA A 2 10.68 30.52 -19.60
C ALA A 2 10.88 30.29 -18.10
N ASP A 3 10.04 29.46 -17.51
CA ASP A 3 10.12 29.06 -16.11
C ASP A 3 11.34 28.13 -15.96
N ILE A 4 12.46 28.68 -15.47
CA ILE A 4 13.66 27.92 -15.14
C ILE A 4 13.42 27.35 -13.73
N SER A 5 12.56 26.34 -13.64
CA SER A 5 12.48 25.52 -12.44
C SER A 5 13.85 24.83 -12.25
N PRO A 6 14.48 24.92 -11.06
CA PRO A 6 15.78 24.32 -10.84
C PRO A 6 15.71 22.80 -11.10
N PRO A 7 16.71 22.22 -11.77
CA PRO A 7 16.67 20.82 -12.21
C PRO A 7 16.57 19.80 -11.06
N ASP A 8 16.78 20.21 -9.80
CA ASP A 8 16.73 19.34 -8.62
C ASP A 8 15.31 19.11 -8.06
N GLU A 9 14.37 20.04 -8.28
CA GLU A 9 13.07 20.02 -7.62
C GLU A 9 12.16 18.91 -8.18
N ASN A 10 12.17 18.71 -9.49
CA ASN A 10 11.36 17.65 -10.11
C ASN A 10 11.86 16.24 -9.77
N ASP A 11 13.18 16.05 -9.68
CA ASP A 11 13.79 14.78 -9.31
C ASP A 11 13.48 14.40 -7.85
N SER A 12 13.53 15.38 -6.93
CA SER A 12 13.19 15.17 -5.53
C SER A 12 11.74 14.71 -5.33
N ARG A 13 10.79 15.35 -6.02
CA ARG A 13 9.35 15.04 -5.96
C ARG A 13 9.05 13.65 -6.53
N SER A 14 9.69 13.30 -7.65
CA SER A 14 9.54 11.97 -8.26
C SER A 14 10.03 10.85 -7.32
N THR A 15 11.11 11.12 -6.58
CA THR A 15 11.67 10.20 -5.59
C THR A 15 10.75 10.06 -4.39
N MET A 16 10.16 11.16 -3.88
CA MET A 16 9.16 11.11 -2.80
C MET A 16 7.94 10.27 -3.18
N ARG A 17 7.38 10.46 -4.37
CA ARG A 17 6.27 9.63 -4.88
C ARG A 17 6.64 8.15 -4.86
N ARG A 18 7.85 7.80 -5.33
CA ARG A 18 8.32 6.42 -5.35
C ARG A 18 8.49 5.84 -3.94
N ARG A 19 8.95 6.65 -2.97
CA ARG A 19 9.07 6.24 -1.56
C ARG A 19 7.72 5.86 -0.94
N PHE A 20 6.65 6.62 -1.21
CA PHE A 20 5.32 6.28 -0.69
C PHE A 20 4.76 5.00 -1.30
N VAL A 21 5.03 4.75 -2.59
CA VAL A 21 4.71 3.46 -3.22
C VAL A 21 5.48 2.35 -2.50
N TRP A 22 6.79 2.47 -2.34
CA TRP A 22 7.58 1.48 -1.59
C TRP A 22 7.07 1.26 -0.16
N LEU A 23 6.62 2.33 0.51
CA LEU A 23 6.04 2.23 1.85
C LEU A 23 4.72 1.45 1.85
N LEU A 24 3.84 1.66 0.86
CA LEU A 24 2.63 0.85 0.68
C LEU A 24 2.96 -0.64 0.53
N TYR A 25 3.92 -0.97 -0.34
CA TYR A 25 4.37 -2.35 -0.53
C TYR A 25 5.00 -2.94 0.73
N GLY A 26 5.84 -2.17 1.42
CA GLY A 26 6.49 -2.60 2.66
C GLY A 26 5.49 -2.86 3.79
N VAL A 27 4.52 -1.96 4.00
CA VAL A 27 3.45 -2.15 5.00
C VAL A 27 2.58 -3.36 4.63
N THR A 28 2.28 -3.55 3.34
CA THR A 28 1.51 -4.72 2.86
C THR A 28 2.26 -6.03 3.06
N ALA A 29 3.58 -6.05 2.83
CA ALA A 29 4.43 -7.20 3.11
C ALA A 29 4.45 -7.52 4.61
N LEU A 30 4.67 -6.52 5.47
CA LEU A 30 4.65 -6.67 6.92
C LEU A 30 3.30 -7.18 7.42
N TRP A 31 2.20 -6.70 6.84
CA TRP A 31 0.88 -7.22 7.14
C TRP A 31 0.75 -8.70 6.78
N GLY A 32 1.23 -9.11 5.60
CA GLY A 32 1.26 -10.52 5.19
C GLY A 32 2.02 -11.43 6.18
N ILE A 33 3.18 -10.98 6.68
CA ILE A 33 3.92 -11.68 7.76
C ILE A 33 3.10 -11.71 9.04
N GLY A 34 2.55 -10.55 9.43
CA GLY A 34 1.78 -10.39 10.66
C GLY A 34 0.55 -11.29 10.75
N GLN A 35 -0.11 -11.57 9.61
CA GLN A 35 -1.24 -12.51 9.54
C GLN A 35 -0.84 -13.95 9.89
N VAL A 36 0.41 -14.33 9.65
CA VAL A 36 0.91 -15.68 9.98
C VAL A 36 1.40 -15.74 11.41
N VAL A 37 2.11 -14.71 11.88
CA VAL A 37 2.74 -14.70 13.20
C VAL A 37 1.72 -14.47 14.32
N VAL A 38 0.76 -13.55 14.09
CA VAL A 38 -0.26 -13.20 15.08
C VAL A 38 -1.63 -13.13 14.40
N PRO A 39 -2.21 -14.29 14.05
CA PRO A 39 -3.52 -14.35 13.43
C PRO A 39 -4.57 -13.72 14.36
N ASN A 40 -5.57 -13.06 13.78
CA ASN A 40 -6.69 -12.43 14.51
C ASN A 40 -6.32 -11.30 15.49
N SER A 41 -5.13 -10.71 15.39
CA SER A 41 -4.79 -9.52 16.18
C SER A 41 -5.52 -8.27 15.68
N GLY A 42 -6.61 -7.90 16.37
CA GLY A 42 -7.39 -6.69 16.09
C GLY A 42 -6.54 -5.41 16.00
N SER A 43 -5.57 -5.24 16.90
CA SER A 43 -4.68 -4.08 16.93
C SER A 43 -3.76 -4.02 15.70
N LEU A 44 -3.27 -5.15 15.21
CA LEU A 44 -2.43 -5.23 14.01
C LEU A 44 -3.22 -4.76 12.77
N TYR A 45 -4.49 -5.17 12.65
CA TYR A 45 -5.35 -4.67 11.57
C TYR A 45 -5.49 -3.15 11.60
N TRP A 46 -5.80 -2.57 12.77
CA TRP A 46 -5.93 -1.11 12.90
C TRP A 46 -4.65 -0.37 12.53
N ILE A 47 -3.50 -0.80 13.05
CA ILE A 47 -2.20 -0.14 12.78
C ILE A 47 -1.88 -0.22 11.29
N VAL A 48 -2.03 -1.39 10.67
CA VAL A 48 -1.76 -1.56 9.23
C VAL A 48 -2.72 -0.73 8.39
N SER A 49 -4.02 -0.74 8.70
CA SER A 49 -5.01 0.05 7.96
C SER A 49 -4.71 1.54 8.02
N VAL A 50 -4.32 2.06 9.19
CA VAL A 50 -3.90 3.47 9.35
C VAL A 50 -2.65 3.75 8.53
N LEU A 51 -1.62 2.90 8.62
CA LEU A 51 -0.38 3.08 7.87
C LEU A 51 -0.60 3.06 6.36
N LEU A 52 -1.41 2.12 5.85
CA LEU A 52 -1.79 2.06 4.44
C LEU A 52 -2.57 3.31 4.02
N GLY A 53 -3.54 3.75 4.83
CA GLY A 53 -4.31 4.96 4.57
C GLY A 53 -3.44 6.21 4.50
N VAL A 54 -2.51 6.38 5.45
CA VAL A 54 -1.55 7.51 5.44
C VAL A 54 -0.67 7.44 4.21
N ALA A 55 -0.08 6.28 3.91
CA ALA A 55 0.81 6.10 2.77
C ALA A 55 0.12 6.40 1.43
N ALA A 56 -1.11 5.89 1.24
CA ALA A 56 -1.93 6.13 0.06
C ALA A 56 -2.31 7.61 -0.08
N THR A 57 -2.65 8.25 1.03
CA THR A 57 -3.00 9.68 1.06
C THR A 57 -1.79 10.55 0.70
N CYS A 58 -0.64 10.31 1.34
CA CYS A 58 0.60 11.01 1.03
C CYS A 58 1.04 10.81 -0.43
N TRP A 59 0.90 9.59 -0.96
CA TRP A 59 1.18 9.31 -2.37
C TRP A 59 0.33 10.16 -3.31
N VAL A 60 -0.97 10.30 -3.06
CA VAL A 60 -1.86 11.14 -3.88
C VAL A 60 -1.62 12.63 -3.69
N VAL A 61 -1.35 13.08 -2.47
CA VAL A 61 -0.98 14.47 -2.20
C VAL A 61 0.22 14.87 -3.07
N GLU A 62 1.27 14.04 -3.10
CA GLU A 62 2.44 14.30 -3.94
C GLU A 62 2.16 14.15 -5.45
N ASP A 63 1.36 13.16 -5.88
CA ASP A 63 0.99 13.04 -7.31
C ASP A 63 0.18 14.25 -7.80
N MET A 64 -0.72 14.78 -6.97
CA MET A 64 -1.48 16.00 -7.27
C MET A 64 -0.59 17.25 -7.29
N ARG A 65 0.37 17.33 -6.36
CA ARG A 65 1.35 18.43 -6.30
C ARG A 65 2.21 18.48 -7.56
N ILE A 66 2.69 17.33 -8.03
CA ILE A 66 3.44 17.21 -9.29
C ILE A 66 2.59 17.63 -10.49
N ARG A 67 1.28 17.37 -10.46
CA ARG A 67 0.33 17.75 -11.53
C ARG A 67 -0.12 19.22 -11.46
N GLY A 68 0.31 19.98 -10.45
CA GLY A 68 -0.09 21.37 -10.27
C GLY A 68 -1.58 21.59 -9.97
N GLN A 69 -2.28 20.56 -9.47
CA GLN A 69 -3.70 20.68 -9.13
C GLN A 69 -3.90 21.30 -7.75
N ARG A 70 -4.93 22.15 -7.60
CA ARG A 70 -5.29 22.75 -6.30
C ARG A 70 -5.82 21.68 -5.36
N PHE A 71 -5.26 21.66 -4.15
CA PHE A 71 -5.53 20.64 -3.16
C PHE A 71 -6.38 21.23 -2.02
N TYR A 72 -7.64 20.81 -1.92
CA TYR A 72 -8.51 21.22 -0.81
C TYR A 72 -8.18 20.37 0.42
N PRO A 73 -8.05 20.95 1.62
CA PRO A 73 -7.62 20.25 2.83
C PRO A 73 -8.58 19.13 3.29
N VAL A 74 -9.82 19.14 2.81
CA VAL A 74 -10.82 18.08 3.08
C VAL A 74 -10.56 16.81 2.26
N VAL A 75 -9.92 16.94 1.09
CA VAL A 75 -9.68 15.80 0.17
C VAL A 75 -8.78 14.72 0.80
N PRO A 76 -7.65 15.04 1.48
CA PRO A 76 -6.87 14.06 2.25
C PRO A 76 -7.67 13.21 3.21
N LEU A 77 -8.60 13.83 3.94
CA LEU A 77 -9.34 13.15 4.99
C LEU A 77 -10.30 12.11 4.40
N ILE A 78 -10.99 12.50 3.31
CA ILE A 78 -11.83 11.58 2.54
C ILE A 78 -10.95 10.48 1.95
N PHE A 79 -9.80 10.84 1.38
CA PHE A 79 -8.89 9.90 0.77
C PHE A 79 -8.35 8.90 1.79
N PHE A 80 -8.03 9.32 3.01
CA PHE A 80 -7.57 8.46 4.08
C PHE A 80 -8.63 7.42 4.48
N LEU A 81 -9.90 7.83 4.59
CA LEU A 81 -11.01 6.97 5.02
C LEU A 81 -11.41 5.95 3.97
N VAL A 82 -11.49 6.35 2.70
CA VAL A 82 -11.97 5.49 1.60
C VAL A 82 -10.89 5.27 0.54
N TRP A 83 -9.63 5.15 0.97
CA TRP A 83 -8.46 5.16 0.09
C TRP A 83 -8.49 4.20 -1.12
N PRO A 84 -9.06 2.98 -1.07
CA PRO A 84 -9.08 2.12 -2.25
C PRO A 84 -10.01 2.68 -3.33
N LEU A 85 -11.19 3.15 -2.93
CA LEU A 85 -12.17 3.74 -3.84
C LEU A 85 -11.77 5.15 -4.27
N ALA A 86 -11.22 5.95 -3.36
CA ALA A 86 -10.77 7.30 -3.65
C ALA A 86 -9.58 7.30 -4.62
N SER A 87 -8.64 6.36 -4.49
CA SER A 87 -7.53 6.20 -5.43
C SER A 87 -7.97 5.75 -6.81
N LEU A 88 -8.96 4.87 -6.89
CA LEU A 88 -9.58 4.49 -8.16
C LEU A 88 -10.24 5.70 -8.82
N GLY A 89 -11.11 6.43 -8.09
CA GLY A 89 -11.80 7.61 -8.60
C GLY A 89 -10.82 8.70 -9.05
N TYR A 90 -9.77 8.95 -8.26
CA TYR A 90 -8.71 9.90 -8.59
C TYR A 90 -7.96 9.53 -9.88
N LEU A 91 -7.57 8.26 -10.04
CA LEU A 91 -6.84 7.81 -11.23
C LEU A 91 -7.71 7.84 -12.48
N ILE A 92 -8.98 7.46 -12.37
CA ILE A 92 -9.95 7.59 -13.47
C ILE A 92 -10.12 9.06 -13.87
N TRP A 93 -10.27 9.94 -12.88
CA TRP A 93 -10.44 11.37 -13.14
C TRP A 93 -9.21 12.01 -13.82
N THR A 94 -8.01 11.68 -13.35
CA THR A 94 -6.77 12.32 -13.84
C THR A 94 -6.17 11.66 -15.09
N ARG A 95 -6.42 10.36 -15.32
CA ARG A 95 -5.75 9.57 -16.38
C ARG A 95 -6.73 8.75 -17.24
N ARG A 96 -8.05 8.86 -17.03
CA ARG A 96 -9.10 8.10 -17.74
C ARG A 96 -8.84 6.59 -17.67
N PHE A 97 -8.99 5.87 -18.79
CA PHE A 97 -8.76 4.42 -18.89
C PHE A 97 -7.33 3.98 -18.51
N ARG A 98 -6.31 4.81 -18.76
CA ARG A 98 -4.94 4.49 -18.34
C ARG A 98 -4.80 4.49 -16.81
N GLY A 99 -5.61 5.29 -16.12
CA GLY A 99 -5.67 5.30 -14.66
C GLY A 99 -6.18 3.99 -14.09
N LEU A 100 -7.21 3.40 -14.72
CA LEU A 100 -7.75 2.11 -14.32
C LEU A 100 -6.72 0.98 -14.48
N GLY A 101 -5.97 0.96 -15.59
CA GLY A 101 -4.89 0.00 -15.78
C GLY A 101 -3.78 0.13 -14.73
N LEU A 102 -3.38 1.35 -14.37
CA LEU A 102 -2.39 1.59 -13.30
C LEU A 102 -2.92 1.18 -11.92
N TRP A 103 -4.19 1.46 -11.63
CA TRP A 103 -4.82 1.04 -10.38
C TRP A 103 -4.86 -0.49 -10.27
N LEU A 104 -5.28 -1.18 -11.33
CA LEU A 104 -5.27 -2.63 -11.39
C LEU A 104 -3.86 -3.21 -11.23
N LEU A 105 -2.86 -2.60 -11.88
CA LEU A 105 -1.47 -3.02 -11.74
C LEU A 105 -0.99 -2.92 -10.27
N HIS A 106 -1.34 -1.83 -9.59
CA HIS A 106 -1.04 -1.70 -8.17
C HIS A 106 -1.80 -2.70 -7.32
N LEU A 107 -3.09 -2.91 -7.58
CA LEU A 107 -3.90 -3.90 -6.87
C LEU A 107 -3.30 -5.31 -6.99
N VAL A 108 -3.00 -5.73 -8.22
CA VAL A 108 -2.36 -7.03 -8.50
C VAL A 108 -0.99 -7.10 -7.83
N GLY A 109 -0.19 -6.03 -7.89
CA GLY A 109 1.11 -5.98 -7.23
C GLY A 109 1.02 -6.11 -5.71
N LEU A 110 0.05 -5.46 -5.07
CA LEU A 110 -0.18 -5.56 -3.63
C LEU A 110 -0.61 -6.98 -3.25
N ILE A 111 -1.54 -7.59 -3.99
CA ILE A 111 -1.96 -8.98 -3.80
C ILE A 111 -0.77 -9.93 -3.96
N ALA A 112 0.02 -9.78 -5.03
CA ALA A 112 1.21 -10.57 -5.26
C ALA A 112 2.23 -10.42 -4.12
N THR A 113 2.38 -9.23 -3.56
CA THR A 113 3.27 -8.97 -2.43
C THR A 113 2.83 -9.72 -1.18
N VAL A 114 1.52 -9.71 -0.88
CA VAL A 114 0.97 -10.51 0.23
C VAL A 114 1.26 -11.98 0.00
N VAL A 115 0.94 -12.51 -1.18
CA VAL A 115 1.16 -13.92 -1.56
C VAL A 115 2.64 -14.32 -1.42
N ILE A 116 3.55 -13.54 -2.01
CA ILE A 116 4.99 -13.82 -2.02
C ILE A 116 5.58 -13.82 -0.62
N VAL A 117 5.01 -13.06 0.32
CA VAL A 117 5.52 -12.98 1.69
C VAL A 117 4.84 -13.97 2.61
N PHE A 118 3.53 -14.18 2.43
CA PHE A 118 2.71 -15.06 3.26
C PHE A 118 3.18 -16.52 3.15
N TYR A 119 3.25 -17.09 1.94
CA TYR A 119 3.58 -18.51 1.78
C TYR A 119 4.97 -18.90 2.30
N PRO A 120 6.04 -18.13 2.01
CA PRO A 120 7.35 -18.42 2.61
C PRO A 120 7.37 -18.25 4.13
N THR A 121 6.62 -17.31 4.68
CA THR A 121 6.52 -17.15 6.14
C THR A 121 5.86 -18.36 6.78
N VAL A 122 4.75 -18.86 6.21
CA VAL A 122 4.09 -20.10 6.65
C VAL A 122 5.07 -21.27 6.55
N LEU A 123 5.72 -21.45 5.40
CA LEU A 123 6.67 -22.55 5.19
C LEU A 123 7.83 -22.52 6.19
N LEU A 124 8.37 -21.32 6.46
CA LEU A 124 9.47 -21.12 7.39
C LEU A 124 9.05 -21.47 8.82
N LEU A 125 7.91 -20.96 9.29
CA LEU A 125 7.42 -21.22 10.64
C LEU A 125 7.00 -22.68 10.84
N TYR A 126 6.44 -23.31 9.80
CA TYR A 126 6.14 -24.75 9.79
C TYR A 126 7.42 -25.57 9.89
N TRP A 127 8.45 -25.23 9.11
CA TRP A 127 9.74 -25.93 9.15
C TRP A 127 10.46 -25.77 10.49
N LEU A 128 10.27 -24.63 11.17
CA LEU A 128 10.77 -24.38 12.53
C LEU A 128 9.94 -25.07 13.62
N GLY A 129 8.81 -25.71 13.27
CA GLY A 129 7.92 -26.36 14.23
C GLY A 129 7.16 -25.39 15.14
N VAL A 130 7.03 -24.12 14.73
CA VAL A 130 6.30 -23.08 15.49
C VAL A 130 4.79 -23.14 15.21
N ILE A 131 4.42 -23.54 14.00
CA ILE A 131 3.03 -23.70 13.57
C ILE A 131 2.82 -25.09 12.98
N ASP A 132 1.62 -25.61 13.15
CA ASP A 132 1.12 -26.79 12.44
C ASP A 132 0.01 -26.39 11.47
N VAL A 133 -0.06 -27.07 10.33
CA VAL A 133 -1.06 -26.83 9.29
C VAL A 133 -1.97 -28.05 9.24
N THR A 134 -3.21 -27.88 9.71
CA THR A 134 -4.17 -28.97 9.78
C THR A 134 -4.66 -29.38 8.37
N PRO A 135 -5.23 -30.59 8.21
CA PRO A 135 -5.70 -31.07 6.90
C PRO A 135 -6.81 -30.22 6.26
N ASP A 136 -7.57 -29.47 7.07
CA ASP A 136 -8.57 -28.48 6.65
C ASP A 136 -7.97 -27.10 6.32
N GLY A 137 -6.65 -26.96 6.40
CA GLY A 137 -5.90 -25.76 6.01
C GLY A 137 -5.84 -24.67 7.09
N THR A 138 -6.19 -24.98 8.34
CA THR A 138 -6.07 -24.03 9.44
C THR A 138 -4.66 -24.02 10.02
N ILE A 139 -4.18 -22.84 10.41
CA ILE A 139 -2.88 -22.65 11.05
C ILE A 139 -3.09 -22.69 12.56
N GLN A 140 -2.44 -23.63 13.25
CA GLN A 140 -2.43 -23.72 14.71
C GLN A 140 -1.02 -23.42 15.23
N HIS A 141 -0.91 -22.57 16.25
CA HIS A 141 0.35 -22.32 16.93
C HIS A 141 0.60 -23.42 17.97
N LEU A 142 1.80 -23.99 17.96
CA LEU A 142 2.24 -24.98 18.93
C LEU A 142 2.92 -24.23 20.08
N ASP A 143 2.22 -24.10 21.21
CA ASP A 143 2.77 -23.50 22.45
C ASP A 143 3.79 -24.42 23.15
#